data_AF-A0A916TKF0-F1
#
_entry.id   AF-A0A916TKF0-F1
#
_cell.length_a   1.000
_cell.length_b   1.000
_cell.length_c   1.000
_cell.angle_alpha   90.00
_cell.angle_beta   90.00
_cell.angle_gamma   90.00
#
_symmetry.space_group_name_H-M   'P 1'
#
loop_
_entity.id
_entity.type
_entity.pdbx_description
1 polymer ?
#
loop_
_entity_poly.entity_id
_entity_poly.type
_entity_poly.pdbx_seq_one_letter_code
_entity_poly.pdbx_strand_id
1 'polypeptide(L)'
;MAVKSLGNPYDGDVDLVHGAACECKACSAGHAHHHDTPRTDQLPSSTEAMMERAIESAVVRSVFGQNEFSRRSFAKMLGGTTLAGALASVFPIDKAKALLLDELGAPEKTKLNIGFVPITCATPIIMAQPMGFYQKHGLEADVIKTAGWAVARDKSLNGEYDASHMLTPMPLAMTLGAGSTAEPYIMPAVENINGQAIVLHNDHMDKRDPKQWKGFKFGVPFEYSMHNFLLRYYVAEHGLDPDQDIQIRVVPPPEMVANLRAGNLDGYLSPDPFNQRAVWEKIGFIHILTKDIWEGHPCCAFASSKAFAVELPNTYGALLKAIVDATQYAANPDNRVEIAEAISPANYLNQPVPVVQQVLTGRFADGLGNVLNVPDRIDFDPFPWHSMGVWILTQMKRWGYIEGDIDYKKVAEEVYLAADCAKVMKELGYEAPSTTYEKYTIMGKEFDPDKPDEYVGSFAIGRA
;
A
#
# COMPACT_ATOMS: atom_id res chain seq x y z
N MET A 1 18.69 22.87 4.27
CA MET A 1 17.43 22.13 4.14
C MET A 1 16.35 23.14 3.78
N ALA A 2 15.62 22.94 2.69
CA ALA A 2 14.54 23.85 2.34
C ALA A 2 13.30 23.50 3.18
N VAL A 3 12.76 24.45 3.93
CA VAL A 3 11.48 24.26 4.63
C VAL A 3 10.38 24.51 3.60
N LYS A 4 9.49 23.55 3.37
CA LYS A 4 8.34 23.74 2.48
C LYS A 4 7.27 24.50 3.27
N SER A 5 6.90 25.70 2.82
CA SER A 5 5.87 26.52 3.48
C SER A 5 4.47 26.11 3.02
N LEU A 6 3.52 26.10 3.96
CA LEU A 6 2.08 25.86 3.74
C LEU A 6 1.30 27.18 3.47
N GLY A 7 1.99 28.19 2.93
CA GLY A 7 1.38 29.48 2.52
C GLY A 7 0.36 29.32 1.38
N ASN A 8 -0.31 30.41 1.00
CA ASN A 8 -1.21 30.40 -0.16
C ASN A 8 -0.40 30.13 -1.46
N PRO A 9 -0.57 28.98 -2.14
CA PRO A 9 0.23 28.64 -3.32
C PRO A 9 -0.08 29.51 -4.54
N TYR A 10 -1.15 30.29 -4.49
CA TYR A 10 -1.60 31.18 -5.55
C TYR A 10 -1.19 32.64 -5.34
N ASP A 11 -0.60 32.97 -4.19
CA ASP A 11 -0.02 34.29 -4.01
C ASP A 11 1.28 34.40 -4.81
N GLY A 12 1.32 35.39 -5.71
CA GLY A 12 2.48 35.70 -6.54
C GLY A 12 3.64 36.32 -5.76
N ASP A 13 3.41 36.76 -4.53
CA ASP A 13 4.40 37.31 -3.60
C ASP A 13 4.96 36.21 -2.66
N VAL A 14 4.21 35.12 -2.41
CA VAL A 14 4.64 34.00 -1.54
C VAL A 14 5.53 33.02 -2.30
N ASP A 15 6.69 32.69 -1.72
CA ASP A 15 7.57 31.63 -2.21
C ASP A 15 7.11 30.26 -1.67
N LEU A 16 7.07 29.24 -2.53
CA LEU A 16 6.73 27.87 -2.14
C LEU A 16 7.96 27.08 -1.69
N VAL A 17 9.18 27.55 -1.95
CA VAL A 17 10.44 26.84 -1.65
C VAL A 17 11.30 27.70 -0.73
N HIS A 18 11.31 27.43 0.57
CA HIS A 18 12.13 28.22 1.50
C HIS A 18 13.51 27.57 1.68
N GLY A 19 14.43 27.86 0.78
CA GLY A 19 15.84 27.49 0.88
C GLY A 19 16.65 28.37 1.86
N ALA A 20 17.93 28.03 2.07
CA ALA A 20 18.83 28.82 2.94
C ALA A 20 19.07 30.27 2.45
N ALA A 21 18.72 30.57 1.20
CA ALA A 21 18.78 31.89 0.60
C ALA A 21 17.41 32.60 0.51
N CYS A 22 16.38 32.10 1.20
CA CYS A 22 15.04 32.70 1.15
C CYS A 22 15.00 34.01 1.96
N GLU A 23 14.75 35.13 1.27
CA GLU A 23 14.69 36.47 1.87
C GLU A 23 13.28 36.86 2.37
N CYS A 24 12.32 35.92 2.42
CA CYS A 24 10.97 36.24 2.85
C CYS A 24 10.94 36.64 4.34
N LYS A 25 9.98 37.50 4.72
CA LYS A 25 9.87 38.05 6.08
C LYS A 25 9.76 36.96 7.16
N ALA A 26 9.18 35.81 6.85
CA ALA A 26 9.04 34.67 7.77
C ALA A 26 10.35 33.89 7.95
N CYS A 27 11.17 33.76 6.90
CA CYS A 27 12.46 33.07 6.95
C CYS A 27 13.60 33.95 7.48
N SER A 28 13.50 35.26 7.26
CA SER A 28 14.43 36.26 7.82
C SER A 28 14.14 36.59 9.29
N ALA A 29 12.89 36.44 9.76
CA ALA A 29 12.49 36.68 11.16
C ALA A 29 12.88 35.57 12.15
N GLY A 30 13.63 34.54 11.72
CA GLY A 30 14.29 33.59 12.64
C GLY A 30 15.33 34.25 13.55
N HIS A 31 15.70 35.50 13.30
CA HIS A 31 16.52 36.33 14.17
C HIS A 31 15.87 37.70 14.40
N ALA A 32 15.38 37.90 15.64
CA ALA A 32 14.94 39.15 16.29
C ALA A 32 13.46 39.59 16.13
N HIS A 33 12.86 39.86 17.30
CA HIS A 33 11.54 40.48 17.49
C HIS A 33 11.52 41.95 17.05
N HIS A 34 10.48 42.36 16.31
CA HIS A 34 9.67 43.57 16.60
C HIS A 34 8.39 43.62 15.75
N HIS A 35 7.33 44.15 16.36
CA HIS A 35 6.00 44.36 15.81
C HIS A 35 6.00 45.33 14.62
N ASP A 36 5.45 44.88 13.48
CA ASP A 36 4.64 45.73 12.61
C ASP A 36 3.69 44.87 11.74
N THR A 37 2.50 45.41 11.50
CA THR A 37 1.24 44.82 11.01
C THR A 37 1.37 43.76 9.91
N PRO A 38 0.65 42.61 9.99
CA PRO A 38 0.76 41.55 8.99
C PRO A 38 -0.09 41.84 7.75
N ARG A 39 0.51 41.67 6.55
CA ARG A 39 -0.24 41.21 5.38
C ARG A 39 -0.79 39.83 5.73
N THR A 40 -2.10 39.68 5.71
CA THR A 40 -2.81 38.48 6.09
C THR A 40 -2.73 37.42 4.99
N ASP A 41 -1.63 36.69 4.91
CA ASP A 41 -1.70 35.30 4.47
C ASP A 41 -1.94 34.45 5.71
N GLN A 42 -3.22 34.15 5.96
CA GLN A 42 -3.58 33.27 7.06
C GLN A 42 -2.89 31.92 6.83
N LEU A 43 -2.01 31.51 7.74
CA LEU A 43 -1.63 30.10 7.85
C LEU A 43 -2.91 29.30 8.15
N PRO A 44 -3.09 28.11 7.54
CA PRO A 44 -4.28 27.31 7.77
C PRO A 44 -4.44 27.01 9.27
N SER A 45 -5.64 27.28 9.80
CA SER A 45 -5.94 27.21 11.24
C SER A 45 -6.49 25.86 11.70
N SER A 46 -6.77 24.94 10.76
CA SER A 46 -7.26 23.59 11.02
C SER A 46 -6.48 22.54 10.22
N THR A 47 -6.46 21.31 10.72
CA THR A 47 -5.79 20.18 10.07
C THR A 47 -6.35 19.89 8.67
N GLU A 48 -7.65 20.09 8.46
CA GLU A 48 -8.32 19.94 7.16
C GLU A 48 -7.85 21.01 6.17
N ALA A 49 -7.78 22.28 6.61
CA ALA A 49 -7.25 23.38 5.80
C ALA A 49 -5.74 23.23 5.53
N MET A 50 -4.99 22.59 6.43
CA MET A 50 -3.59 22.26 6.21
C MET A 50 -3.42 21.20 5.12
N MET A 51 -4.26 20.17 5.13
CA MET A 51 -4.25 19.09 4.15
C MET A 51 -4.68 19.57 2.76
N GLU A 52 -5.76 20.36 2.70
CA GLU A 52 -6.22 21.00 1.46
C GLU A 52 -5.10 21.86 0.84
N ARG A 53 -4.40 22.67 1.65
CA ARG A 53 -3.27 23.46 1.16
C ARG A 53 -2.03 22.65 0.78
N ALA A 54 -1.77 21.53 1.46
CA ALA A 54 -0.67 20.65 1.09
C ALA A 54 -0.91 20.04 -0.29
N ILE A 55 -2.14 19.56 -0.54
CA ILE A 55 -2.60 19.02 -1.82
C ILE A 55 -2.51 20.11 -2.91
N GLU A 56 -3.04 21.31 -2.65
CA GLU A 56 -2.97 22.42 -3.60
C GLU A 56 -1.51 22.80 -3.94
N SER A 57 -0.65 22.85 -2.93
CA SER A 57 0.77 23.19 -3.12
C SER A 57 1.52 22.12 -3.91
N ALA A 58 1.18 20.84 -3.72
CA ALA A 58 1.73 19.74 -4.49
C ALA A 58 1.30 19.79 -5.97
N VAL A 59 0.01 20.05 -6.22
CA VAL A 59 -0.54 20.22 -7.57
C VAL A 59 0.12 21.42 -8.29
N VAL A 60 0.26 22.57 -7.62
CA VAL A 60 0.94 23.73 -8.23
C VAL A 60 2.40 23.42 -8.56
N ARG A 61 3.11 22.70 -7.70
CA ARG A 61 4.50 22.30 -7.96
C ARG A 61 4.62 21.26 -9.07
N SER A 62 3.67 20.34 -9.21
CA SER A 62 3.70 19.36 -10.31
C SER A 62 3.48 20.03 -11.67
N VAL A 63 2.65 21.07 -11.73
CA VAL A 63 2.35 21.82 -12.96
C VAL A 63 3.49 22.75 -13.40
N PHE A 64 4.08 23.51 -12.46
CA PHE A 64 5.10 24.51 -12.80
C PHE A 64 6.54 24.06 -12.53
N GLY A 65 6.73 22.86 -11.96
CA GLY A 65 8.03 22.37 -11.52
C GLY A 65 8.69 23.29 -10.48
N GLN A 66 10.02 23.36 -10.51
CA GLN A 66 10.83 24.30 -9.70
C GLN A 66 10.89 25.72 -10.32
N ASN A 67 10.15 26.02 -11.39
CA ASN A 67 10.28 27.26 -12.14
C ASN A 67 9.36 28.37 -11.58
N GLU A 68 9.78 28.98 -10.48
CA GLU A 68 9.04 30.02 -9.75
C GLU A 68 8.65 31.24 -10.60
N PHE A 69 9.51 31.63 -11.55
CA PHE A 69 9.27 32.79 -12.39
C PHE A 69 8.03 32.61 -13.27
N SER A 70 7.83 31.40 -13.82
CA SER A 70 6.66 31.02 -14.59
C SER A 70 5.38 31.02 -13.74
N ARG A 71 5.44 30.46 -12.52
CA ARG A 71 4.30 30.45 -11.58
C ARG A 71 3.86 31.86 -11.19
N ARG A 72 4.79 32.72 -10.77
CA ARG A 72 4.49 34.10 -10.35
C ARG A 72 3.96 34.96 -11.49
N SER A 73 4.52 34.79 -12.69
CA SER A 73 4.05 35.50 -13.89
C SER A 73 2.63 35.08 -14.26
N PHE A 74 2.32 33.79 -14.14
CA PHE A 74 0.98 33.25 -14.38
C PHE A 74 -0.05 33.69 -13.34
N ALA A 75 0.30 33.67 -12.04
CA ALA A 75 -0.56 34.13 -10.96
C ALA A 75 -0.88 35.63 -11.06
N LYS A 76 0.11 36.47 -11.40
CA LYS A 76 -0.08 37.90 -11.65
C LYS A 76 -0.93 38.19 -12.88
N MET A 77 -0.94 37.30 -13.86
CA MET A 77 -1.69 37.46 -15.11
C MET A 77 -3.18 37.13 -14.96
N LEU A 78 -3.55 36.23 -14.04
CA LEU A 78 -4.93 35.75 -13.90
C LEU A 78 -5.70 36.32 -12.70
N GLY A 79 -5.03 36.91 -11.71
CA GLY A 79 -5.68 37.34 -10.47
C GLY A 79 -6.11 36.14 -9.62
N GLY A 80 -5.73 36.13 -8.34
CA GLY A 80 -5.72 34.93 -7.47
C GLY A 80 -7.05 34.23 -7.16
N THR A 81 -8.16 34.56 -7.84
CA THR A 81 -9.50 34.02 -7.55
C THR A 81 -10.15 33.25 -8.71
N THR A 82 -9.51 33.14 -9.89
CA THR A 82 -10.11 32.44 -11.06
C THR A 82 -9.36 31.19 -11.51
N LEU A 83 -8.63 30.53 -10.60
CA LEU A 83 -7.83 29.34 -10.93
C LEU A 83 -8.53 27.98 -10.72
N ALA A 84 -9.67 27.93 -10.02
CA ALA A 84 -10.51 26.72 -10.01
C ALA A 84 -10.96 26.31 -11.43
N GLY A 85 -11.06 27.27 -12.35
CA GLY A 85 -11.32 27.03 -13.78
C GLY A 85 -10.10 26.65 -14.61
N ALA A 86 -8.88 26.83 -14.10
CA ALA A 86 -7.64 26.55 -14.84
C ALA A 86 -7.05 25.16 -14.54
N LEU A 87 -7.51 24.47 -13.49
CA LEU A 87 -7.21 23.03 -13.37
C LEU A 87 -7.81 22.22 -14.52
N ALA A 88 -8.89 22.72 -15.15
CA ALA A 88 -9.44 22.17 -16.39
C ALA A 88 -8.58 22.48 -17.65
N SER A 89 -7.60 23.38 -17.57
CA SER A 89 -6.76 23.74 -18.73
C SER A 89 -5.37 23.10 -18.74
N VAL A 90 -4.89 22.58 -17.59
CA VAL A 90 -3.62 21.84 -17.50
C VAL A 90 -3.82 20.34 -17.70
N PHE A 91 -4.97 19.81 -17.26
CA PHE A 91 -5.52 18.54 -17.72
C PHE A 91 -6.93 18.82 -18.20
N PRO A 92 -7.26 18.58 -19.48
CA PRO A 92 -8.62 18.80 -19.94
C PRO A 92 -9.49 17.66 -19.41
N ILE A 93 -9.86 17.70 -18.13
CA ILE A 93 -10.66 16.67 -17.44
C ILE A 93 -11.93 16.38 -18.24
N ASP A 94 -12.54 17.38 -18.88
CA ASP A 94 -13.72 17.19 -19.73
C ASP A 94 -13.39 16.51 -21.07
N LYS A 95 -12.20 16.75 -21.66
CA LYS A 95 -11.76 16.02 -22.86
C LYS A 95 -11.23 14.62 -22.51
N ALA A 96 -10.61 14.44 -21.36
CA ALA A 96 -10.16 13.15 -20.84
C ALA A 96 -11.36 12.28 -20.47
N LYS A 97 -12.39 12.86 -19.82
CA LYS A 97 -13.69 12.23 -19.63
C LYS A 97 -14.32 11.89 -20.97
N ALA A 98 -14.38 12.81 -21.94
CA ALA A 98 -14.95 12.53 -23.25
C ALA A 98 -14.19 11.44 -24.03
N LEU A 99 -12.86 11.40 -23.97
CA LEU A 99 -12.02 10.38 -24.61
C LEU A 99 -12.13 9.02 -23.92
N LEU A 100 -12.21 8.98 -22.58
CA LEU A 100 -12.39 7.74 -21.81
C LEU A 100 -13.80 7.16 -21.97
N LEU A 101 -14.82 8.03 -22.12
CA LEU A 101 -16.22 7.67 -22.40
C LEU A 101 -16.46 7.16 -23.83
N ASP A 102 -15.51 7.38 -24.75
CA ASP A 102 -15.58 6.89 -26.14
C ASP A 102 -14.99 5.47 -26.29
N GLU A 103 -14.09 5.01 -25.40
CA GLU A 103 -13.49 3.66 -25.44
C GLU A 103 -14.09 2.67 -24.42
N LEU A 104 -14.57 3.15 -23.27
CA LEU A 104 -15.40 2.44 -22.31
C LEU A 104 -16.72 3.20 -22.21
N GLY A 105 -17.85 2.49 -22.13
CA GLY A 105 -19.12 3.16 -21.84
C GLY A 105 -19.03 3.94 -20.52
N ALA A 106 -19.96 4.87 -20.28
CA ALA A 106 -20.05 5.52 -18.98
C ALA A 106 -20.15 4.48 -17.85
N PRO A 107 -19.47 4.66 -16.70
CA PRO A 107 -19.58 3.74 -15.56
C PRO A 107 -21.05 3.49 -15.20
N GLU A 108 -21.45 2.22 -15.11
CA GLU A 108 -22.82 1.82 -14.77
C GLU A 108 -23.18 2.25 -13.35
N LYS A 109 -22.19 2.20 -12.45
CA LYS A 109 -22.22 2.67 -11.07
C LYS A 109 -21.04 3.62 -10.83
N THR A 110 -21.33 4.84 -10.40
CA THR A 110 -20.31 5.88 -10.16
C THR A 110 -19.89 6.01 -8.71
N LYS A 111 -20.80 5.78 -7.76
CA LYS A 111 -20.52 5.80 -6.32
C LYS A 111 -20.15 4.42 -5.82
N LEU A 112 -18.96 4.25 -5.25
CA LEU A 112 -18.43 2.95 -4.87
C LEU A 112 -18.02 2.90 -3.40
N ASN A 113 -18.29 1.78 -2.73
CA ASN A 113 -17.78 1.51 -1.39
C ASN A 113 -16.52 0.66 -1.49
N ILE A 114 -15.38 1.19 -1.03
CA ILE A 114 -14.09 0.50 -1.09
C ILE A 114 -13.55 0.30 0.32
N GLY A 115 -13.49 -0.94 0.79
CA GLY A 115 -12.95 -1.27 2.11
C GLY A 115 -11.41 -1.23 2.14
N PHE A 116 -10.83 -0.72 3.23
CA PHE A 116 -9.38 -0.83 3.47
C PHE A 116 -9.01 -1.08 4.93
N VAL A 117 -7.92 -1.80 5.16
CA VAL A 117 -7.29 -1.94 6.48
C VAL A 117 -6.20 -0.86 6.61
N PRO A 118 -6.09 -0.13 7.74
CA PRO A 118 -5.22 1.05 7.84
C PRO A 118 -3.73 0.67 7.99
N ILE A 119 -3.12 0.26 6.89
CA ILE A 119 -1.69 -0.06 6.73
C ILE A 119 -1.11 0.64 5.50
N THR A 120 0.21 0.75 5.42
CA THR A 120 0.87 1.42 4.28
C THR A 120 0.61 0.73 2.95
N CYS A 121 0.27 -0.57 2.96
CA CYS A 121 -0.11 -1.31 1.76
C CYS A 121 -1.32 -0.70 1.04
N ALA A 122 -2.26 -0.09 1.77
CA ALA A 122 -3.47 0.54 1.21
C ALA A 122 -3.21 1.91 0.56
N THR A 123 -1.95 2.31 0.39
CA THR A 123 -1.57 3.61 -0.20
C THR A 123 -2.25 3.87 -1.53
N PRO A 124 -2.31 2.93 -2.50
CA PRO A 124 -2.98 3.19 -3.77
C PRO A 124 -4.48 3.49 -3.62
N ILE A 125 -5.20 2.70 -2.80
CA ILE A 125 -6.64 2.91 -2.55
C ILE A 125 -6.89 4.28 -1.89
N ILE A 126 -6.07 4.62 -0.88
CA ILE A 126 -6.24 5.86 -0.10
C ILE A 126 -5.90 7.08 -0.95
N MET A 127 -4.78 7.05 -1.69
CA MET A 127 -4.31 8.19 -2.48
C MET A 127 -5.12 8.43 -3.75
N ALA A 128 -5.84 7.43 -4.25
CA ALA A 128 -6.67 7.59 -5.44
C ALA A 128 -7.75 8.69 -5.34
N GLN A 129 -8.28 8.94 -4.14
CA GLN A 129 -9.27 9.99 -3.92
C GLN A 129 -8.67 11.42 -3.88
N PRO A 130 -7.69 11.75 -3.00
CA PRO A 130 -7.09 13.09 -2.96
C PRO A 130 -6.32 13.46 -4.24
N MET A 131 -5.81 12.48 -4.99
CA MET A 131 -5.13 12.71 -6.27
C MET A 131 -6.10 12.86 -7.45
N GLY A 132 -7.41 12.69 -7.23
CA GLY A 132 -8.40 12.81 -8.31
C GLY A 132 -8.45 11.61 -9.26
N PHE A 133 -7.79 10.48 -8.96
CA PHE A 133 -7.72 9.33 -9.86
C PHE A 133 -9.09 8.65 -10.01
N TYR A 134 -9.90 8.57 -8.96
CA TYR A 134 -11.29 8.08 -9.11
C TYR A 134 -12.11 9.00 -10.02
N GLN A 135 -12.04 10.31 -9.80
CA GLN A 135 -12.82 11.31 -10.55
C GLN A 135 -12.37 11.41 -12.02
N LYS A 136 -11.07 11.23 -12.30
CA LYS A 136 -10.50 11.14 -13.65
C LYS A 136 -11.21 10.08 -14.48
N HIS A 137 -11.56 8.95 -13.86
CA HIS A 137 -12.24 7.83 -14.50
C HIS A 137 -13.76 7.81 -14.25
N GLY A 138 -14.34 8.92 -13.77
CA GLY A 138 -15.79 9.07 -13.61
C GLY A 138 -16.39 8.43 -12.35
N LEU A 139 -15.55 8.13 -11.35
CA LEU A 139 -15.94 7.48 -10.10
C LEU A 139 -15.88 8.42 -8.89
N GLU A 140 -16.70 8.13 -7.89
CA GLU A 140 -16.73 8.69 -6.56
C GLU A 140 -16.60 7.52 -5.57
N ALA A 141 -15.43 7.35 -4.95
CA ALA A 141 -15.20 6.26 -4.01
C ALA A 141 -15.36 6.76 -2.56
N ASP A 142 -16.14 6.03 -1.77
CA ASP A 142 -16.13 6.08 -0.32
C ASP A 142 -15.12 5.04 0.19
N VAL A 143 -13.98 5.52 0.71
CA VAL A 143 -12.87 4.68 1.17
C VAL A 143 -13.05 4.39 2.66
N ILE A 144 -13.54 3.19 2.95
CA ILE A 144 -14.08 2.80 4.26
C ILE A 144 -13.03 2.03 5.07
N LYS A 145 -12.61 2.63 6.18
CA LYS A 145 -11.67 1.99 7.12
C LYS A 145 -12.31 0.77 7.79
N THR A 146 -11.56 -0.33 7.80
CA THR A 146 -11.98 -1.64 8.31
C THR A 146 -11.09 -2.07 9.47
N ALA A 147 -11.68 -2.68 10.50
CA ALA A 147 -10.99 -3.05 11.74
C ALA A 147 -9.96 -4.19 11.57
N GLY A 148 -10.14 -5.04 10.57
CA GLY A 148 -9.25 -6.17 10.29
C GLY A 148 -9.75 -7.02 9.13
N TRP A 149 -8.97 -8.03 8.76
CA TRP A 149 -9.16 -8.80 7.53
C TRP A 149 -10.38 -9.72 7.52
N ALA A 150 -10.75 -10.28 8.68
CA ALA A 150 -11.98 -11.07 8.80
C ALA A 150 -13.21 -10.20 8.50
N VAL A 151 -13.25 -8.97 9.05
CA VAL A 151 -14.33 -8.02 8.78
C VAL A 151 -14.33 -7.57 7.31
N ALA A 152 -13.16 -7.33 6.72
CA ALA A 152 -13.04 -6.98 5.31
C ALA A 152 -13.63 -8.09 4.43
N ARG A 153 -13.25 -9.36 4.68
CA ARG A 153 -13.81 -10.53 4.00
C ARG A 153 -15.33 -10.60 4.13
N ASP A 154 -15.85 -10.52 5.35
CA ASP A 154 -17.29 -10.72 5.61
C ASP A 154 -18.13 -9.62 4.93
N LYS A 155 -17.67 -8.37 4.99
CA LYS A 155 -18.32 -7.24 4.31
C LYS A 155 -18.27 -7.36 2.78
N SER A 156 -17.14 -7.83 2.25
CA SER A 156 -16.98 -8.13 0.83
C SER A 156 -17.94 -9.23 0.37
N LEU A 157 -18.02 -10.35 1.10
CA LEU A 157 -18.95 -11.45 0.79
C LEU A 157 -20.43 -11.04 0.89
N ASN A 158 -20.76 -10.09 1.77
CA ASN A 158 -22.11 -9.57 1.92
C ASN A 158 -22.47 -8.47 0.91
N GLY A 159 -21.55 -8.09 0.01
CA GLY A 159 -21.77 -7.00 -0.95
C GLY A 159 -21.83 -5.60 -0.34
N GLU A 160 -21.35 -5.42 0.90
CA GLU A 160 -21.22 -4.08 1.51
C GLU A 160 -20.12 -3.25 0.82
N TYR A 161 -19.11 -3.94 0.27
CA TYR A 161 -18.02 -3.35 -0.49
C TYR A 161 -18.10 -3.79 -1.95
N ASP A 162 -18.04 -2.81 -2.86
CA ASP A 162 -17.92 -3.05 -4.30
C ASP A 162 -16.56 -3.65 -4.64
N ALA A 163 -15.53 -3.19 -3.94
CA ALA A 163 -14.18 -3.72 -3.97
C ALA A 163 -13.49 -3.53 -2.62
N SER A 164 -12.41 -4.25 -2.38
CA SER A 164 -11.69 -4.17 -1.12
C SER A 164 -10.20 -4.30 -1.32
N HIS A 165 -9.46 -3.59 -0.48
CA HIS A 165 -8.13 -3.98 -0.06
C HIS A 165 -8.17 -5.40 0.49
N MET A 166 -7.35 -6.30 -0.04
CA MET A 166 -7.25 -7.68 0.40
C MET A 166 -5.80 -8.13 0.48
N LEU A 167 -5.52 -9.12 1.32
CA LEU A 167 -4.25 -9.83 1.28
C LEU A 167 -4.27 -10.74 0.05
N THR A 168 -3.17 -10.82 -0.69
CA THR A 168 -3.09 -11.55 -1.96
C THR A 168 -3.55 -13.03 -1.91
N PRO A 169 -3.47 -13.77 -0.78
CA PRO A 169 -4.09 -15.09 -0.69
C PRO A 169 -5.60 -15.11 -0.46
N MET A 170 -6.21 -14.03 0.00
CA MET A 170 -7.64 -14.00 0.35
C MET A 170 -8.54 -14.29 -0.87
N PRO A 171 -8.36 -13.66 -2.05
CA PRO A 171 -9.18 -13.97 -3.23
C PRO A 171 -9.12 -15.44 -3.66
N LEU A 172 -7.95 -16.09 -3.52
CA LEU A 172 -7.77 -17.53 -3.79
C LEU A 172 -8.54 -18.37 -2.77
N ALA A 173 -8.35 -18.08 -1.47
CA ALA A 173 -9.03 -18.78 -0.39
C ALA A 173 -10.55 -18.65 -0.49
N MET A 174 -11.06 -17.45 -0.75
CA MET A 174 -12.49 -17.19 -0.93
C MET A 174 -13.06 -17.93 -2.15
N THR A 175 -12.34 -17.94 -3.27
CA THR A 175 -12.76 -18.67 -4.48
C THR A 175 -12.81 -20.18 -4.25
N LEU A 176 -11.87 -20.73 -3.48
CA LEU A 176 -11.81 -22.15 -3.15
C LEU A 176 -12.71 -22.55 -1.96
N GLY A 177 -13.32 -21.59 -1.25
CA GLY A 177 -14.09 -21.86 -0.03
C GLY A 177 -13.22 -22.24 1.18
N ALA A 178 -11.92 -21.92 1.15
CA ALA A 178 -11.02 -22.14 2.28
C ALA A 178 -11.29 -21.09 3.37
N GLY A 179 -11.91 -21.51 4.48
CA GLY A 179 -12.20 -20.67 5.65
C GLY A 179 -13.35 -19.66 5.45
N SER A 180 -14.15 -19.80 4.40
CA SER A 180 -15.39 -19.08 4.17
C SER A 180 -16.31 -19.87 3.24
N THR A 181 -17.52 -19.37 2.98
CA THR A 181 -18.31 -19.82 1.83
C THR A 181 -17.52 -19.55 0.55
N ALA A 182 -17.54 -20.49 -0.39
CA ALA A 182 -16.91 -20.33 -1.69
C ALA A 182 -17.66 -19.25 -2.49
N GLU A 183 -16.93 -18.22 -2.93
CA GLU A 183 -17.45 -17.13 -3.75
C GLU A 183 -16.39 -16.75 -4.79
N PRO A 184 -16.70 -16.78 -6.10
CA PRO A 184 -15.74 -16.39 -7.12
C PRO A 184 -15.26 -14.95 -6.94
N TYR A 185 -13.98 -14.79 -6.58
CA TYR A 185 -13.32 -13.51 -6.39
C TYR A 185 -12.21 -13.32 -7.43
N ILE A 186 -11.95 -12.06 -7.75
CA ILE A 186 -10.89 -11.66 -8.68
C ILE A 186 -9.98 -10.62 -8.05
N MET A 187 -8.73 -10.62 -8.48
CA MET A 187 -7.65 -9.79 -8.00
C MET A 187 -6.91 -9.19 -9.20
N PRO A 188 -7.37 -8.04 -9.72
CA PRO A 188 -6.80 -7.48 -10.94
C PRO A 188 -5.57 -6.62 -10.74
N ALA A 189 -5.26 -6.19 -9.51
CA ALA A 189 -4.04 -5.44 -9.25
C ALA A 189 -3.45 -5.77 -7.88
N VAL A 190 -2.14 -5.96 -7.83
CA VAL A 190 -1.38 -5.91 -6.58
C VAL A 190 -1.30 -4.45 -6.14
N GLU A 191 -1.39 -4.17 -4.85
CA GLU A 191 -1.24 -2.80 -4.36
C GLU A 191 0.18 -2.53 -3.93
N ASN A 192 0.86 -3.52 -3.35
CA ASN A 192 2.23 -3.37 -2.93
C ASN A 192 2.99 -4.70 -2.98
N ILE A 193 4.29 -4.58 -3.19
CA ILE A 193 5.28 -5.65 -2.99
C ILE A 193 6.15 -5.32 -1.78
N ASN A 194 6.73 -6.33 -1.15
CA ASN A 194 7.50 -6.18 0.09
C ASN A 194 6.67 -5.47 1.20
N GLY A 195 7.30 -4.62 2.03
CA GLY A 195 6.61 -3.76 3.00
C GLY A 195 6.21 -4.42 4.32
N GLN A 196 6.79 -5.58 4.62
CA GLN A 196 6.55 -6.32 5.86
C GLN A 196 7.88 -6.69 6.52
N ALA A 197 7.84 -7.03 7.80
CA ALA A 197 9.02 -7.48 8.54
C ALA A 197 8.63 -8.47 9.64
N ILE A 198 9.60 -9.27 10.06
CA ILE A 198 9.53 -9.95 11.35
C ILE A 198 10.08 -8.99 12.40
N VAL A 199 9.26 -8.68 13.41
CA VAL A 199 9.66 -7.89 14.58
C VAL A 199 9.65 -8.79 15.80
N LEU A 200 10.67 -8.66 16.64
CA LEU A 200 10.75 -9.33 17.94
C LEU A 200 10.63 -8.31 19.07
N HIS A 201 10.09 -8.73 20.21
CA HIS A 201 10.14 -7.93 21.44
C HIS A 201 11.60 -7.74 21.87
N ASN A 202 11.91 -6.60 22.49
CA ASN A 202 13.27 -6.26 22.92
C ASN A 202 13.87 -7.24 23.94
N ASP A 203 13.05 -7.99 24.67
CA ASP A 203 13.50 -9.05 25.59
C ASP A 203 14.16 -10.25 24.87
N HIS A 204 14.05 -10.32 23.54
CA HIS A 204 14.60 -11.40 22.72
C HIS A 204 15.77 -10.94 21.82
N MET A 205 16.42 -9.82 22.16
CA MET A 205 17.61 -9.33 21.42
C MET A 205 18.75 -10.35 21.35
N ASP A 206 18.84 -11.27 22.32
CA ASP A 206 19.81 -12.36 22.40
C ASP A 206 19.34 -13.67 21.72
N LYS A 207 18.09 -13.72 21.25
CA LYS A 207 17.46 -14.90 20.64
C LYS A 207 17.10 -14.62 19.18
N ARG A 208 18.10 -14.26 18.38
CA ARG A 208 17.91 -13.92 16.96
C ARG A 208 18.05 -15.11 16.02
N ASP A 209 18.62 -16.24 16.46
CA ASP A 209 18.58 -17.47 15.68
C ASP A 209 17.16 -18.08 15.80
N PRO A 210 16.44 -18.29 14.69
CA PRO A 210 15.09 -18.85 14.74
C PRO A 210 15.01 -20.21 15.45
N LYS A 211 16.10 -20.98 15.51
CA LYS A 211 16.15 -22.24 16.28
C LYS A 211 15.89 -22.05 17.78
N GLN A 212 16.07 -20.83 18.30
CA GLN A 212 15.81 -20.48 19.70
C GLN A 212 14.36 -20.09 19.96
N TRP A 213 13.51 -20.04 18.93
CA TRP A 213 12.13 -19.54 19.03
C TRP A 213 11.11 -20.60 19.45
N LYS A 214 11.54 -21.82 19.76
CA LYS A 214 10.60 -22.84 20.26
C LYS A 214 9.86 -22.33 21.50
N GLY A 215 8.54 -22.36 21.45
CA GLY A 215 7.60 -21.83 22.45
C GLY A 215 7.17 -20.38 22.22
N PHE A 216 7.73 -19.68 21.23
CA PHE A 216 7.38 -18.28 20.95
C PHE A 216 5.95 -18.17 20.42
N LYS A 217 5.33 -17.02 20.71
CA LYS A 217 4.03 -16.60 20.20
C LYS A 217 4.22 -15.50 19.17
N PHE A 218 3.90 -15.79 17.92
CA PHE A 218 3.93 -14.86 16.82
C PHE A 218 2.54 -14.35 16.46
N GLY A 219 2.43 -13.04 16.21
CA GLY A 219 1.25 -12.44 15.59
C GLY A 219 1.35 -12.45 14.06
N VAL A 220 0.24 -12.71 13.38
CA VAL A 220 0.04 -12.47 11.95
C VAL A 220 -1.32 -11.80 11.72
N PRO A 221 -1.49 -10.97 10.69
CA PRO A 221 -2.73 -10.24 10.46
C PRO A 221 -3.94 -11.15 10.15
N PHE A 222 -3.72 -12.26 9.46
CA PHE A 222 -4.78 -13.17 9.03
C PHE A 222 -4.20 -14.52 8.61
N GLU A 223 -5.02 -15.57 8.63
CA GLU A 223 -4.61 -16.93 8.25
C GLU A 223 -4.21 -17.01 6.77
N TYR A 224 -5.07 -16.49 5.88
CA TYR A 224 -4.84 -16.44 4.44
C TYR A 224 -4.05 -15.19 4.06
N SER A 225 -2.78 -15.15 4.48
CA SER A 225 -1.92 -13.99 4.29
C SER A 225 -0.49 -14.36 3.96
N MET A 226 0.17 -13.50 3.19
CA MET A 226 1.61 -13.61 2.92
C MET A 226 2.43 -13.58 4.22
N HIS A 227 1.96 -12.85 5.22
CA HIS A 227 2.55 -12.80 6.55
C HIS A 227 2.59 -14.18 7.23
N ASN A 228 1.48 -14.92 7.17
CA ASN A 228 1.42 -16.28 7.71
C ASN A 228 2.33 -17.22 6.91
N PHE A 229 2.21 -17.19 5.57
CA PHE A 229 2.98 -18.11 4.73
C PHE A 229 4.49 -17.85 4.76
N LEU A 230 4.93 -16.59 4.75
CA LEU A 230 6.35 -16.23 4.88
C LEU A 230 6.90 -16.52 6.28
N LEU A 231 6.12 -16.31 7.34
CA LEU A 231 6.55 -16.68 8.69
C LEU A 231 6.72 -18.20 8.81
N ARG A 232 5.72 -18.96 8.36
CA ARG A 232 5.75 -20.43 8.33
C ARG A 232 6.93 -20.93 7.51
N TYR A 233 7.16 -20.36 6.33
CA TYR A 233 8.30 -20.68 5.47
C TYR A 233 9.61 -20.42 6.21
N TYR A 234 9.78 -19.21 6.76
CA TYR A 234 11.01 -18.80 7.44
C TYR A 234 11.37 -19.70 8.62
N VAL A 235 10.41 -20.03 9.50
CA VAL A 235 10.70 -20.87 10.67
C VAL A 235 10.89 -22.34 10.29
N ALA A 236 10.14 -22.84 9.30
CA ALA A 236 10.27 -24.22 8.81
C ALA A 236 11.62 -24.49 8.15
N GLU A 237 12.13 -23.55 7.35
CA GLU A 237 13.48 -23.68 6.75
C GLU A 237 14.59 -23.59 7.80
N HIS A 238 14.31 -23.05 9.00
CA HIS A 238 15.21 -23.10 10.15
C HIS A 238 14.98 -24.32 11.06
N GLY A 239 14.06 -25.22 10.70
CA GLY A 239 13.83 -26.49 11.38
C GLY A 239 12.78 -26.45 12.50
N LEU A 240 11.96 -25.39 12.60
CA LEU A 240 10.84 -25.34 13.52
C LEU A 240 9.52 -25.64 12.81
N ASP A 241 8.71 -26.53 13.40
CA ASP A 241 7.35 -26.74 12.92
C ASP A 241 6.42 -25.60 13.41
N PRO A 242 5.79 -24.83 12.50
CA PRO A 242 4.99 -23.67 12.88
C PRO A 242 3.69 -23.97 13.63
N ASP A 243 3.19 -25.21 13.60
CA ASP A 243 1.97 -25.60 14.33
C ASP A 243 2.29 -26.37 15.63
N GLN A 244 3.54 -26.79 15.85
CA GLN A 244 3.95 -27.58 17.02
C GLN A 244 4.98 -26.87 17.90
N ASP A 245 5.98 -26.23 17.30
CA ASP A 245 7.09 -25.63 18.02
C ASP A 245 6.85 -24.16 18.37
N ILE A 246 5.99 -23.45 17.65
CA ILE A 246 5.59 -22.06 17.96
C ILE A 246 4.06 -21.92 17.96
N GLN A 247 3.56 -20.77 18.39
CA GLN A 247 2.15 -20.40 18.27
C GLN A 247 2.01 -19.24 17.30
N ILE A 248 1.21 -19.40 16.26
CA ILE A 248 0.81 -18.30 15.36
C ILE A 248 -0.60 -17.86 15.73
N ARG A 249 -0.78 -16.56 15.98
CA ARG A 249 -2.05 -15.96 16.40
C ARG A 249 -2.49 -14.90 15.41
N VAL A 250 -3.76 -14.94 15.03
CA VAL A 250 -4.37 -13.87 14.24
C VAL A 250 -4.59 -12.64 15.12
N VAL A 251 -3.93 -11.53 14.78
CA VAL A 251 -4.02 -10.25 15.50
C VAL A 251 -4.17 -9.13 14.48
N PRO A 252 -5.20 -8.27 14.55
CA PRO A 252 -5.32 -7.13 13.66
C PRO A 252 -4.08 -6.22 13.72
N PRO A 253 -3.59 -5.67 12.59
CA PRO A 253 -2.39 -4.83 12.59
C PRO A 253 -2.39 -3.69 13.63
N PRO A 254 -3.51 -2.95 13.84
CA PRO A 254 -3.58 -1.91 14.88
C PRO A 254 -3.31 -2.39 16.32
N GLU A 255 -3.49 -3.68 16.58
CA GLU A 255 -3.35 -4.30 17.91
C GLU A 255 -1.98 -4.96 18.11
N MET A 256 -1.16 -5.10 17.06
CA MET A 256 0.13 -5.82 17.10
C MET A 256 1.09 -5.21 18.13
N VAL A 257 1.28 -3.90 18.07
CA VAL A 257 2.23 -3.17 18.93
C VAL A 257 1.82 -3.24 20.40
N ALA A 258 0.51 -3.16 20.68
CA ALA A 258 -0.02 -3.28 22.04
C ALA A 258 0.16 -4.70 22.60
N ASN A 259 -0.09 -5.74 21.79
CA ASN A 259 0.11 -7.12 22.20
C ASN A 259 1.60 -7.47 22.42
N LEU A 260 2.48 -6.93 21.59
CA LEU A 260 3.93 -7.05 21.78
C LEU A 260 4.35 -6.39 23.10
N ARG A 261 3.90 -5.16 23.36
CA ARG A 261 4.17 -4.42 24.62
C ARG A 261 3.68 -5.14 25.87
N ALA A 262 2.53 -5.82 25.78
CA ALA A 262 1.93 -6.54 26.89
C ALA A 262 2.59 -7.89 27.17
N GLY A 263 3.55 -8.34 26.35
CA GLY A 263 4.14 -9.67 26.44
C GLY A 263 3.18 -10.80 26.02
N ASN A 264 2.10 -10.46 25.31
CA ASN A 264 1.18 -11.46 24.74
C ASN A 264 1.78 -12.14 23.51
N LEU A 265 2.72 -11.46 22.84
CA LEU A 265 3.48 -11.92 21.69
C LEU A 265 4.98 -11.77 21.97
N ASP A 266 5.77 -12.73 21.51
CA ASP A 266 7.24 -12.66 21.49
C ASP A 266 7.74 -11.96 20.23
N GLY A 267 6.95 -11.99 19.17
CA GLY A 267 7.19 -11.29 17.92
C GLY A 267 5.96 -11.31 17.01
N TYR A 268 6.09 -10.78 15.81
CA TYR A 268 5.08 -10.91 14.76
C TYR A 268 5.71 -10.77 13.38
N LEU A 269 5.01 -11.26 12.36
CA LEU A 269 5.22 -10.84 10.99
C LEU A 269 4.00 -10.02 10.56
N SER A 270 4.21 -8.72 10.34
CA SER A 270 3.13 -7.74 10.15
C SER A 270 3.46 -6.78 9.00
N PRO A 271 2.45 -6.15 8.38
CA PRO A 271 2.71 -5.07 7.44
C PRO A 271 3.10 -3.79 8.17
N ASP A 272 3.83 -2.92 7.48
CA ASP A 272 4.07 -1.56 7.94
C ASP A 272 2.78 -0.72 7.93
N PRO A 273 2.63 0.27 8.83
CA PRO A 273 3.70 0.90 9.60
C PRO A 273 3.91 0.31 11.00
N PHE A 274 3.23 -0.78 11.34
CA PHE A 274 3.26 -1.32 12.71
C PHE A 274 4.63 -1.89 13.10
N ASN A 275 5.41 -2.38 12.13
CA ASN A 275 6.79 -2.79 12.36
C ASN A 275 7.64 -1.59 12.80
N GLN A 276 7.61 -0.51 12.01
CA GLN A 276 8.35 0.71 12.35
C GLN A 276 7.81 1.39 13.61
N ARG A 277 6.52 1.24 13.90
CA ARG A 277 5.89 1.75 15.11
C ARG A 277 6.42 1.07 16.37
N ALA A 278 6.66 -0.24 16.35
CA ALA A 278 7.27 -0.93 17.49
C ALA A 278 8.70 -0.47 17.78
N VAL A 279 9.48 -0.17 16.73
CA VAL A 279 10.81 0.43 16.88
C VAL A 279 10.72 1.85 17.43
N TRP A 280 9.83 2.67 16.87
CA TRP A 280 9.59 4.06 17.31
C TRP A 280 9.23 4.14 18.79
N GLU A 281 8.39 3.21 19.26
CA GLU A 281 7.97 3.13 20.66
C GLU A 281 8.95 2.37 21.56
N LYS A 282 10.09 1.91 21.02
CA LYS A 282 11.13 1.16 21.73
C LYS A 282 10.63 -0.12 22.41
N ILE A 283 9.67 -0.80 21.78
CA ILE A 283 9.11 -2.07 22.28
C ILE A 283 9.82 -3.26 21.62
N GLY A 284 10.14 -3.14 20.33
CA GLY A 284 10.72 -4.22 19.55
C GLY A 284 11.73 -3.72 18.53
N PHE A 285 12.37 -4.66 17.88
CA PHE A 285 13.35 -4.43 16.83
C PHE A 285 12.99 -5.24 15.58
N ILE A 286 13.39 -4.73 14.41
CA ILE A 286 13.24 -5.43 13.14
C ILE A 286 14.31 -6.52 13.08
N HIS A 287 13.87 -7.78 13.06
CA HIS A 287 14.77 -8.94 12.95
C HIS A 287 15.22 -9.15 11.50
N ILE A 288 14.26 -9.12 10.57
CA ILE A 288 14.49 -9.27 9.12
C ILE A 288 13.34 -8.61 8.34
N LEU A 289 13.65 -8.00 7.18
CA LEU A 289 12.63 -7.58 6.23
C LEU A 289 12.16 -8.79 5.42
N THR A 290 10.87 -8.86 5.11
CA THR A 290 10.33 -9.95 4.28
C THR A 290 10.88 -9.98 2.85
N LYS A 291 11.33 -8.83 2.36
CA LYS A 291 12.13 -8.68 1.14
C LYS A 291 13.37 -9.58 1.13
N ASP A 292 14.03 -9.76 2.28
CA ASP A 292 15.21 -10.63 2.41
C ASP A 292 14.84 -12.13 2.46
N ILE A 293 13.54 -12.46 2.61
CA ILE A 293 13.00 -13.82 2.51
C ILE A 293 12.63 -14.13 1.05
N TRP A 294 11.89 -13.21 0.42
CA TRP A 294 11.49 -13.26 -0.97
C TRP A 294 11.43 -11.83 -1.54
N GLU A 295 12.42 -11.47 -2.36
CA GLU A 295 12.45 -10.18 -3.04
C GLU A 295 11.24 -10.01 -3.97
N GLY A 296 10.53 -8.89 -3.83
CA GLY A 296 9.41 -8.53 -4.70
C GLY A 296 8.15 -9.35 -4.46
N HIS A 297 8.05 -10.06 -3.32
CA HIS A 297 6.87 -10.85 -3.01
C HIS A 297 5.60 -9.97 -2.99
N PRO A 298 4.45 -10.48 -3.43
CA PRO A 298 3.21 -9.74 -3.36
C PRO A 298 2.77 -9.62 -1.90
N CYS A 299 2.05 -8.57 -1.54
CA CYS A 299 1.55 -8.37 -0.18
C CYS A 299 0.03 -8.21 -0.19
N CYS A 300 -0.44 -6.99 -0.46
CA CYS A 300 -1.85 -6.68 -0.57
C CYS A 300 -2.22 -6.41 -2.02
N ALA A 301 -3.53 -6.47 -2.28
CA ALA A 301 -4.09 -6.33 -3.60
C ALA A 301 -5.47 -5.70 -3.54
N PHE A 302 -5.82 -5.08 -4.65
CA PHE A 302 -7.17 -4.66 -4.93
C PHE A 302 -7.94 -5.86 -5.48
N ALA A 303 -9.09 -6.16 -4.88
CA ALA A 303 -9.92 -7.31 -5.23
C ALA A 303 -11.41 -6.97 -5.21
N SER A 304 -12.20 -7.70 -5.99
CA SER A 304 -13.66 -7.60 -6.05
C SER A 304 -14.30 -8.95 -6.30
N SER A 305 -15.62 -9.05 -6.12
CA SER A 305 -16.34 -10.23 -6.59
C SER A 305 -16.26 -10.30 -8.13
N LYS A 306 -16.29 -11.52 -8.67
CA LYS A 306 -16.37 -11.71 -10.12
C LYS A 306 -17.67 -11.15 -10.69
N ALA A 307 -18.76 -11.23 -9.93
CA ALA A 307 -20.06 -10.67 -10.31
C ALA A 307 -19.97 -9.15 -10.56
N PHE A 308 -19.29 -8.39 -9.69
CA PHE A 308 -19.10 -6.96 -9.87
C PHE A 308 -18.45 -6.61 -11.22
N ALA A 309 -17.39 -7.31 -11.61
CA ALA A 309 -16.71 -7.06 -12.88
C ALA A 309 -17.51 -7.49 -14.11
N VAL A 310 -18.34 -8.52 -14.00
CA VAL A 310 -19.19 -9.02 -15.10
C VAL A 310 -20.43 -8.15 -15.29
N GLU A 311 -21.07 -7.74 -14.20
CA GLU A 311 -22.32 -6.98 -14.23
C GLU A 311 -22.10 -5.48 -14.46
N LEU A 312 -20.96 -4.94 -13.99
CA LEU A 312 -20.61 -3.52 -14.09
C LEU A 312 -19.22 -3.34 -14.76
N PRO A 313 -19.04 -3.81 -16.00
CA PRO A 313 -17.73 -3.87 -16.65
C PRO A 313 -17.09 -2.49 -16.89
N ASN A 314 -17.86 -1.44 -17.17
CA ASN A 314 -17.29 -0.10 -17.35
C ASN A 314 -16.86 0.51 -16.02
N THR A 315 -17.67 0.36 -14.97
CA THR A 315 -17.31 0.75 -13.60
C THR A 315 -16.06 0.03 -13.12
N TYR A 316 -15.99 -1.29 -13.33
CA TYR A 316 -14.82 -2.10 -12.99
C TYR A 316 -13.57 -1.61 -13.74
N GLY A 317 -13.67 -1.40 -15.06
CA GLY A 317 -12.56 -0.90 -15.87
C GLY A 317 -12.07 0.48 -15.43
N ALA A 318 -13.00 1.40 -15.12
CA ALA A 318 -12.68 2.72 -14.58
C ALA A 318 -11.98 2.63 -13.22
N LEU A 319 -12.41 1.71 -12.36
CA LEU A 319 -11.84 1.52 -11.03
C LEU A 319 -10.43 0.92 -11.12
N LEU A 320 -10.24 -0.10 -11.96
CA LEU A 320 -8.92 -0.68 -12.20
C LEU A 320 -7.93 0.37 -12.74
N LYS A 321 -8.36 1.23 -13.67
CA LYS A 321 -7.54 2.35 -14.17
C LYS A 321 -7.13 3.31 -13.05
N ALA A 322 -8.06 3.67 -12.16
CA ALA A 322 -7.79 4.54 -11.02
C ALA A 322 -6.76 3.93 -10.05
N ILE A 323 -6.87 2.63 -9.76
CA ILE A 323 -5.95 1.92 -8.88
C ILE A 323 -4.57 1.77 -9.51
N VAL A 324 -4.47 1.46 -10.81
CA VAL A 324 -3.18 1.38 -11.51
C VAL A 324 -2.48 2.75 -11.54
N ASP A 325 -3.20 3.83 -11.87
CA ASP A 325 -2.67 5.21 -11.78
C ASP A 325 -2.13 5.52 -10.37
N ALA A 326 -2.91 5.19 -9.33
CA ALA A 326 -2.53 5.44 -7.94
C ALA A 326 -1.33 4.61 -7.48
N THR A 327 -1.24 3.36 -7.93
CA THR A 327 -0.11 2.46 -7.63
C THR A 327 1.17 3.00 -8.25
N GLN A 328 1.11 3.42 -9.53
CA GLN A 328 2.25 4.03 -10.22
C GLN A 328 2.66 5.37 -9.60
N TYR A 329 1.69 6.17 -9.14
CA TYR A 329 1.99 7.38 -8.39
C TYR A 329 2.75 7.09 -7.09
N ALA A 330 2.37 6.03 -6.36
CA ALA A 330 3.02 5.62 -5.12
C ALA A 330 4.41 4.98 -5.34
N ALA A 331 4.61 4.32 -6.48
CA ALA A 331 5.88 3.71 -6.87
C ALA A 331 7.00 4.76 -6.99
N ASN A 332 6.68 5.95 -7.54
CA ASN A 332 7.65 7.02 -7.72
C ASN A 332 8.22 7.52 -6.37
N PRO A 333 9.55 7.35 -6.11
CA PRO A 333 10.19 7.76 -4.87
C PRO A 333 10.01 9.24 -4.51
N ASP A 334 9.90 10.12 -5.51
CA ASP A 334 9.75 11.57 -5.31
C ASP A 334 8.43 11.94 -4.62
N ASN A 335 7.41 11.09 -4.76
CA ASN A 335 6.09 11.31 -4.18
C ASN A 335 5.98 10.79 -2.74
N ARG A 336 6.87 9.88 -2.32
CA ARG A 336 6.70 9.08 -1.11
C ARG A 336 6.70 9.88 0.20
N VAL A 337 7.41 11.01 0.25
CA VAL A 337 7.40 11.90 1.42
C VAL A 337 6.04 12.58 1.57
N GLU A 338 5.48 13.08 0.47
CA GLU A 338 4.17 13.74 0.46
C GLU A 338 3.05 12.74 0.74
N ILE A 339 3.14 11.54 0.16
CA ILE A 339 2.21 10.45 0.46
C ILE A 339 2.22 10.13 1.96
N ALA A 340 3.40 10.06 2.59
CA ALA A 340 3.50 9.80 4.02
C ALA A 340 2.74 10.85 4.86
N GLU A 341 2.85 12.13 4.50
CA GLU A 341 2.12 13.22 5.13
C GLU A 341 0.61 13.09 4.92
N ALA A 342 0.18 12.77 3.70
CA ALA A 342 -1.23 12.68 3.32
C ALA A 342 -1.98 11.51 3.97
N ILE A 343 -1.36 10.34 4.09
CA ILE A 343 -2.03 9.12 4.63
C ILE A 343 -1.87 8.95 6.15
N SER A 344 -0.99 9.72 6.78
CA SER A 344 -0.76 9.67 8.23
C SER A 344 -1.95 10.04 9.14
N PRO A 345 -2.82 11.01 8.81
CA PRO A 345 -3.85 11.51 9.71
C PRO A 345 -4.92 10.47 10.12
N ALA A 346 -5.76 10.85 11.09
CA ALA A 346 -6.69 9.95 11.77
C ALA A 346 -7.80 9.36 10.88
N ASN A 347 -8.19 10.06 9.82
CA ASN A 347 -9.12 9.53 8.81
C ASN A 347 -8.54 8.34 8.05
N TYR A 348 -7.21 8.24 7.93
CA TYR A 348 -6.50 7.17 7.24
C TYR A 348 -5.74 6.26 8.22
N LEU A 349 -4.40 6.32 8.26
CA LEU A 349 -3.61 5.38 9.05
C LEU A 349 -3.63 5.68 10.55
N ASN A 350 -3.85 6.93 10.94
CA ASN A 350 -3.70 7.39 12.33
C ASN A 350 -2.30 7.09 12.89
N GLN A 351 -1.25 7.44 12.14
CA GLN A 351 0.15 7.16 12.48
C GLN A 351 1.04 8.40 12.35
N PRO A 352 2.09 8.55 13.18
CA PRO A 352 3.02 9.66 13.11
C PRO A 352 3.68 9.71 11.74
N VAL A 353 3.71 10.90 11.13
CA VAL A 353 4.37 11.15 9.84
C VAL A 353 5.79 10.60 9.81
N PRO A 354 6.65 10.78 10.85
CA PRO A 354 8.00 10.22 10.83
C PRO A 354 8.05 8.69 10.76
N VAL A 355 7.03 7.99 11.25
CA VAL A 355 6.95 6.52 11.17
C VAL A 355 6.60 6.10 9.74
N VAL A 356 5.57 6.71 9.16
CA VAL A 356 5.14 6.41 7.79
C VAL A 356 6.22 6.79 6.77
N GLN A 357 6.88 7.93 6.95
CA GLN A 357 7.96 8.37 6.07
C GLN A 357 9.17 7.43 6.11
N GLN A 358 9.56 6.92 7.29
CA GLN A 358 10.63 5.93 7.42
C GLN A 358 10.34 4.63 6.64
N VAL A 359 9.06 4.24 6.59
CA VAL A 359 8.61 3.09 5.79
C VAL A 359 8.70 3.41 4.31
N LEU A 360 8.00 4.44 3.83
CA LEU A 360 7.86 4.71 2.39
C LEU A 360 9.19 5.12 1.74
N THR A 361 10.05 5.86 2.45
CA THR A 361 11.36 6.30 1.91
C THR A 361 12.47 5.26 2.09
N GLY A 362 12.23 4.22 2.91
CA GLY A 362 13.24 3.19 3.14
C GLY A 362 14.42 3.59 4.02
N ARG A 363 14.43 4.80 4.59
CA ARG A 363 15.46 5.22 5.56
C ARG A 363 14.90 5.16 6.98
N PHE A 364 15.31 4.17 7.77
CA PHE A 364 14.66 3.84 9.03
C PHE A 364 15.61 3.32 10.11
N ALA A 365 15.21 3.44 11.37
CA ALA A 365 15.90 2.76 12.47
C ALA A 365 15.44 1.30 12.58
N ASP A 366 16.37 0.37 12.82
CA ASP A 366 16.08 -1.07 12.97
C ASP A 366 15.71 -1.48 14.40
N GLY A 367 15.93 -0.61 15.39
CA GLY A 367 15.73 -0.91 16.81
C GLY A 367 16.93 -1.60 17.48
N LEU A 368 18.02 -1.84 16.74
CA LEU A 368 19.28 -2.41 17.22
C LEU A 368 20.41 -1.38 17.28
N GLY A 369 20.06 -0.10 17.11
CA GLY A 369 21.00 1.02 17.11
C GLY A 369 21.50 1.43 15.73
N ASN A 370 21.05 0.78 14.66
CA ASN A 370 21.43 1.14 13.30
C ASN A 370 20.33 1.98 12.62
N VAL A 371 20.77 2.76 11.63
CA VAL A 371 19.88 3.38 10.65
C VAL A 371 20.19 2.74 9.31
N LEU A 372 19.19 2.07 8.74
CA LEU A 372 19.27 1.40 7.45
C LEU A 372 18.72 2.30 6.35
N ASN A 373 19.19 2.08 5.13
CA ASN A 373 18.72 2.75 3.92
C ASN A 373 18.42 1.70 2.85
N VAL A 374 17.17 1.26 2.80
CA VAL A 374 16.63 0.25 1.89
C VAL A 374 15.42 0.89 1.19
N PRO A 375 15.64 1.73 0.15
CA PRO A 375 14.59 2.52 -0.51
C PRO A 375 13.40 1.69 -1.01
N ASP A 376 13.67 0.44 -1.35
CA ASP A 376 12.74 -0.57 -1.88
C ASP A 376 12.27 -1.57 -0.80
N ARG A 377 12.38 -1.22 0.50
CA ARG A 377 11.81 -2.03 1.61
C ARG A 377 10.31 -2.26 1.45
N ILE A 378 9.63 -1.31 0.81
CA ILE A 378 8.28 -1.38 0.28
C ILE A 378 8.33 -0.79 -1.12
N ASP A 379 7.58 -1.39 -2.04
CA ASP A 379 7.35 -0.79 -3.36
C ASP A 379 5.92 -1.08 -3.84
N PHE A 380 5.55 -0.44 -4.94
CA PHE A 380 4.20 -0.46 -5.50
C PHE A 380 4.28 -0.91 -6.96
N ASP A 381 3.86 -2.15 -7.21
CA ASP A 381 3.79 -2.74 -8.56
C ASP A 381 2.39 -3.34 -8.72
N PRO A 382 1.60 -2.89 -9.71
CA PRO A 382 0.23 -3.36 -9.87
C PRO A 382 0.12 -4.77 -10.46
N PHE A 383 1.19 -5.36 -10.99
CA PHE A 383 1.08 -6.54 -11.82
C PHE A 383 0.81 -7.84 -11.01
N PRO A 384 -0.34 -8.52 -11.21
CA PRO A 384 -0.68 -9.71 -10.44
C PRO A 384 -0.13 -10.99 -11.10
N TRP A 385 1.17 -11.24 -10.94
CA TRP A 385 1.83 -12.42 -11.51
C TRP A 385 1.10 -13.73 -11.16
N HIS A 386 0.72 -14.52 -12.17
CA HIS A 386 0.07 -15.83 -11.96
C HIS A 386 1.00 -16.78 -11.21
N SER A 387 2.31 -16.73 -11.48
CA SER A 387 3.31 -17.53 -10.76
C SER A 387 3.32 -17.26 -9.25
N MET A 388 3.06 -16.03 -8.81
CA MET A 388 2.89 -15.73 -7.38
C MET A 388 1.61 -16.36 -6.82
N GLY A 389 0.50 -16.32 -7.57
CA GLY A 389 -0.73 -17.02 -7.22
C GLY A 389 -0.52 -18.54 -7.08
N VAL A 390 0.22 -19.15 -8.01
CA VAL A 390 0.62 -20.57 -7.93
C VAL A 390 1.45 -20.81 -6.67
N TRP A 391 2.46 -19.99 -6.37
CA TRP A 391 3.24 -20.15 -5.14
C TRP A 391 2.36 -20.11 -3.89
N ILE A 392 1.45 -19.14 -3.80
CA ILE A 392 0.52 -19.01 -2.66
C ILE A 392 -0.32 -20.28 -2.51
N LEU A 393 -0.87 -20.80 -3.62
CA LEU A 393 -1.63 -22.05 -3.61
C LEU A 393 -0.76 -23.25 -3.17
N THR A 394 0.53 -23.29 -3.55
CA THR A 394 1.45 -24.33 -3.03
C THR A 394 1.64 -24.24 -1.53
N GLN A 395 1.71 -23.04 -0.96
CA GLN A 395 1.83 -22.87 0.49
C GLN A 395 0.51 -23.18 1.20
N MET A 396 -0.63 -22.86 0.59
CA MET A 396 -1.94 -23.27 1.07
C MET A 396 -2.05 -24.82 1.12
N LYS A 397 -1.62 -25.54 0.07
CA LYS A 397 -1.57 -27.01 0.09
C LYS A 397 -0.58 -27.52 1.13
N ARG A 398 0.68 -27.02 1.13
CA ARG A 398 1.75 -27.41 2.07
C ARG A 398 1.28 -27.38 3.52
N TRP A 399 0.44 -26.42 3.89
CA TRP A 399 -0.04 -26.26 5.26
C TRP A 399 -1.48 -26.77 5.51
N GLY A 400 -2.06 -27.52 4.56
CA GLY A 400 -3.34 -28.20 4.75
C GLY A 400 -4.58 -27.31 4.65
N TYR A 401 -4.48 -26.13 4.03
CA TYR A 401 -5.64 -25.25 3.77
C TYR A 401 -6.46 -25.66 2.56
N ILE A 402 -5.90 -26.51 1.69
CA ILE A 402 -6.55 -27.04 0.50
C ILE A 402 -6.56 -28.55 0.62
N GLU A 403 -7.74 -29.15 0.54
CA GLU A 403 -7.91 -30.59 0.52
C GLU A 403 -7.87 -31.13 -0.92
N GLY A 404 -7.16 -32.23 -1.13
CA GLY A 404 -7.08 -32.91 -2.42
C GLY A 404 -6.18 -32.20 -3.46
N ASP A 405 -6.32 -32.64 -4.71
CA ASP A 405 -5.57 -32.07 -5.82
C ASP A 405 -6.33 -30.91 -6.45
N ILE A 406 -5.59 -29.85 -6.76
CA ILE A 406 -6.10 -28.66 -7.44
C ILE A 406 -5.27 -28.37 -8.68
N ASP A 407 -5.91 -27.79 -9.69
CA ASP A 407 -5.21 -27.21 -10.82
C ASP A 407 -4.73 -25.81 -10.44
N TYR A 408 -3.50 -25.71 -9.91
CA TYR A 408 -2.92 -24.46 -9.44
C TYR A 408 -2.94 -23.37 -10.51
N LYS A 409 -2.62 -23.76 -11.75
CA LYS A 409 -2.54 -22.84 -12.87
C LYS A 409 -3.90 -22.26 -13.18
N LYS A 410 -4.91 -23.13 -13.33
CA LYS A 410 -6.27 -22.70 -13.58
C LYS A 410 -6.80 -21.76 -12.50
N VAL A 411 -6.62 -22.11 -11.22
CA VAL A 411 -7.09 -21.27 -10.11
C VAL A 411 -6.37 -19.92 -10.09
N ALA A 412 -5.04 -19.90 -10.28
CA ALA A 412 -4.29 -18.66 -10.35
C ALA A 412 -4.74 -17.76 -11.51
N GLU A 413 -4.94 -18.32 -12.71
CA GLU A 413 -5.40 -17.58 -13.90
C GLU A 413 -6.85 -17.09 -13.79
N GLU A 414 -7.72 -17.80 -13.06
CA GLU A 414 -9.10 -17.38 -12.83
C GLU A 414 -9.22 -16.22 -11.83
N VAL A 415 -8.30 -16.14 -10.87
CA VAL A 415 -8.35 -15.15 -9.78
C VAL A 415 -7.44 -13.96 -10.06
N TYR A 416 -6.21 -14.16 -10.55
CA TYR A 416 -5.21 -13.09 -10.73
C TYR A 416 -5.33 -12.56 -12.15
N LEU A 417 -5.91 -11.38 -12.34
CA LEU A 417 -6.25 -10.89 -13.69
C LEU A 417 -5.10 -10.14 -14.36
N ALA A 418 -3.99 -10.84 -14.61
CA ALA A 418 -2.77 -10.25 -15.16
C ALA A 418 -2.97 -9.67 -16.57
N ALA A 419 -3.82 -10.29 -17.39
CA ALA A 419 -4.15 -9.78 -18.73
C ALA A 419 -4.88 -8.43 -18.67
N ASP A 420 -5.83 -8.28 -17.74
CA ASP A 420 -6.59 -7.04 -17.56
C ASP A 420 -5.68 -5.92 -17.03
N CYS A 421 -4.83 -6.24 -16.06
CA CYS A 421 -3.80 -5.32 -15.57
C CYS A 421 -2.87 -4.87 -16.69
N ALA A 422 -2.31 -5.81 -17.48
CA ALA A 422 -1.42 -5.51 -18.59
C ALA A 422 -2.06 -4.59 -19.63
N LYS A 423 -3.34 -4.83 -19.93
CA LYS A 423 -4.13 -4.00 -20.85
C LYS A 423 -4.28 -2.58 -20.30
N VAL A 424 -4.72 -2.45 -19.05
CA VAL A 424 -4.90 -1.13 -18.40
C VAL A 424 -3.59 -0.36 -18.28
N MET A 425 -2.50 -1.03 -17.89
CA MET A 425 -1.17 -0.41 -17.85
C MET A 425 -0.79 0.18 -19.21
N LYS A 426 -0.95 -0.59 -20.31
CA LYS A 426 -0.65 -0.12 -21.66
C LYS A 426 -1.55 1.04 -22.10
N GLU A 427 -2.85 0.98 -21.82
CA GLU A 427 -3.80 2.07 -22.12
C GLU A 427 -3.43 3.37 -21.39
N LEU A 428 -2.92 3.27 -20.17
CA LEU A 428 -2.46 4.42 -19.39
C LEU A 428 -1.03 4.87 -19.74
N GLY A 429 -0.35 4.17 -20.64
CA GLY A 429 1.01 4.49 -21.09
C GLY A 429 2.13 3.97 -20.18
N TYR A 430 1.83 3.02 -19.30
CA TYR A 430 2.81 2.34 -18.45
C TYR A 430 3.39 1.08 -19.13
N GLU A 431 4.59 0.70 -18.71
CA GLU A 431 5.18 -0.58 -19.10
C GLU A 431 4.42 -1.74 -18.44
N ALA A 432 4.21 -2.82 -19.18
CA ALA A 432 3.57 -4.03 -18.66
C ALA A 432 4.38 -5.26 -19.06
N PRO A 433 4.55 -6.26 -18.17
CA PRO A 433 5.19 -7.51 -18.50
C PRO A 433 4.59 -8.20 -19.72
N SER A 434 5.45 -8.89 -20.48
CA SER A 434 5.05 -9.71 -21.63
C SER A 434 4.64 -11.14 -21.26
N THR A 435 5.00 -11.57 -20.05
CA THR A 435 4.70 -12.86 -19.45
C THR A 435 3.97 -12.66 -18.12
N THR A 436 3.30 -13.70 -17.64
CA THR A 436 2.60 -13.71 -16.34
C THR A 436 3.18 -14.74 -15.37
N TYR A 437 4.20 -15.47 -15.80
CA TYR A 437 4.89 -16.52 -15.05
C TYR A 437 6.38 -16.22 -15.00
N GLU A 438 6.94 -16.32 -13.80
CA GLU A 438 8.38 -16.24 -13.53
C GLU A 438 8.77 -17.27 -12.47
N LYS A 439 10.07 -17.58 -12.46
CA LYS A 439 10.68 -18.38 -11.39
C LYS A 439 11.14 -17.47 -10.28
N TYR A 440 11.05 -17.95 -9.04
CA TYR A 440 11.49 -17.20 -7.87
C TYR A 440 12.56 -17.97 -7.11
N THR A 441 13.44 -17.25 -6.41
CA THR A 441 14.34 -17.85 -5.41
C THR A 441 13.92 -17.36 -4.04
N ILE A 442 13.50 -18.28 -3.18
CA ILE A 442 12.92 -17.97 -1.87
C ILE A 442 13.74 -18.67 -0.80
N MET A 443 14.47 -17.88 -0.01
CA MET A 443 15.53 -18.36 0.90
C MET A 443 16.50 -19.37 0.24
N GLY A 444 16.92 -19.09 -1.00
CA GLY A 444 17.88 -19.93 -1.72
C GLY A 444 17.29 -21.18 -2.38
N LYS A 445 15.98 -21.45 -2.23
CA LYS A 445 15.28 -22.53 -2.95
C LYS A 445 14.58 -21.96 -4.19
N GLU A 446 14.81 -22.57 -5.35
CA GLU A 446 14.09 -22.21 -6.57
C GLU A 446 12.64 -22.70 -6.49
N PHE A 447 11.71 -21.82 -6.83
CA PHE A 447 10.33 -22.13 -7.13
C PHE A 447 10.12 -22.02 -8.64
N ASP A 448 9.75 -23.14 -9.25
CA ASP A 448 9.34 -23.24 -10.65
C ASP A 448 7.81 -23.42 -10.70
N PRO A 449 7.06 -22.43 -11.22
CA PRO A 449 5.60 -22.49 -11.25
C PRO A 449 5.05 -23.60 -12.16
N ASP A 450 5.87 -24.19 -13.04
CA ASP A 450 5.49 -25.34 -13.86
C ASP A 450 5.62 -26.68 -13.10
N LYS A 451 6.23 -26.66 -11.90
CA LYS A 451 6.48 -27.83 -11.05
C LYS A 451 6.00 -27.63 -9.60
N PRO A 452 4.75 -27.18 -9.37
CA PRO A 452 4.28 -26.81 -8.04
C PRO A 452 4.26 -27.97 -7.04
N ASP A 453 3.87 -29.19 -7.45
CA ASP A 453 3.86 -30.35 -6.55
C ASP A 453 5.27 -30.85 -6.22
N GLU A 454 6.23 -30.77 -7.15
CA GLU A 454 7.65 -31.06 -6.84
C GLU A 454 8.16 -30.06 -5.78
N TYR A 455 7.77 -28.78 -5.88
CA TYR A 455 8.13 -27.78 -4.90
C TYR A 455 7.54 -28.09 -3.51
N VAL A 456 6.24 -28.41 -3.42
CA VAL A 456 5.59 -28.83 -2.16
C VAL A 456 6.29 -30.06 -1.55
N GLY A 457 6.56 -31.08 -2.37
CA GLY A 457 7.24 -32.31 -1.94
C GLY A 457 8.72 -32.14 -1.59
N SER A 458 9.31 -30.97 -1.88
CA SER A 458 10.72 -30.69 -1.60
C SER A 458 11.00 -30.22 -0.17
N PHE A 459 9.96 -30.02 0.65
CA PHE A 459 10.08 -29.51 2.01
C PHE A 459 10.06 -30.62 3.05
N ALA A 460 10.91 -30.51 4.06
CA ALA A 460 10.96 -31.48 5.16
C ALA A 460 9.80 -31.32 6.17
N ILE A 461 9.23 -30.10 6.26
CA ILE A 461 8.16 -29.76 7.20
C ILE A 461 6.96 -29.25 6.39
N GLY A 462 5.82 -29.93 6.56
CA GLY A 462 4.55 -29.64 5.88
C GLY A 462 3.42 -30.56 6.37
N ARG A 463 2.27 -30.48 5.71
CA ARG A 463 1.04 -31.26 5.95
C ARG A 463 0.50 -31.95 4.68
N ALA A 464 1.09 -31.63 3.53
CA ALA A 464 0.72 -32.17 2.22
C ALA A 464 1.40 -33.51 1.93
#